data_AF-A0A0S9R5J7-F1
#
_entry.id   AF-A0A0S9R5J7-F1
#
_cell.length_a   1.000
_cell.length_b   1.000
_cell.length_c   1.000
_cell.angle_alpha   90.00
_cell.angle_beta   90.00
_cell.angle_gamma   90.00
#
_symmetry.space_group_name_H-M   'P 1'
#
loop_
_entity.id
_entity.type
_entity.pdbx_description
1 polymer ?
#
loop_
_entity_poly.entity_id
_entity_poly.type
_entity_poly.pdbx_seq_one_letter_code
_entity_poly.pdbx_strand_id
1 'polypeptide(L)' 'MLRVVRGDLSPEELAALVAVVAARNAAAANAAAGAKPAPRSEWGHPVRAHRTPHRVGPDAWRRSAWA' A
#
# COMPACT_ATOMS: atom_id res chain seq x y z
N MET A 1 -3.59 -19.68 1.58
CA MET A 1 -4.35 -20.93 1.72
C MET A 1 -5.80 -20.63 1.36
N LEU A 2 -6.35 -21.24 0.29
CA LEU A 2 -7.75 -21.08 -0.11
C LEU A 2 -8.58 -22.18 0.55
N ARG A 3 -9.69 -21.84 1.20
CA ARG A 3 -10.60 -22.81 1.85
C ARG A 3 -12.04 -22.46 1.54
N VAL A 4 -12.83 -23.45 1.18
CA VAL A 4 -14.29 -23.35 1.09
C VAL A 4 -14.86 -23.44 2.51
N VAL A 5 -15.52 -22.39 2.96
CA VAL A 5 -16.03 -22.28 4.35
C VAL A 5 -17.48 -22.78 4.46
N ARG A 6 -18.24 -22.80 3.35
CA ARG A 6 -19.66 -23.16 3.32
C ARG A 6 -20.03 -23.76 1.96
N GLY A 7 -20.90 -24.78 1.97
CA GLY A 7 -21.43 -25.46 0.79
C GLY A 7 -20.63 -26.69 0.35
N ASP A 8 -21.29 -27.63 -0.31
CA ASP A 8 -20.73 -28.78 -1.02
C ASP A 8 -20.61 -28.45 -2.52
N LEU A 9 -19.50 -27.82 -2.89
CA LEU A 9 -19.23 -27.52 -4.30
C LEU A 9 -18.98 -28.80 -5.07
N SER A 10 -19.57 -28.90 -6.26
CA SER A 10 -19.20 -29.95 -7.19
C SER A 10 -17.72 -29.79 -7.60
N PRO A 11 -17.04 -30.88 -8.03
CA PRO A 11 -15.67 -30.78 -8.55
C PRO A 11 -15.51 -29.75 -9.68
N GLU A 12 -16.54 -29.62 -10.53
CA GLU A 12 -16.58 -28.68 -11.65
C GLU A 12 -16.65 -27.23 -11.17
N GLU A 13 -17.49 -26.95 -10.16
CA GLU A 13 -17.61 -25.62 -9.57
C GLU A 13 -16.33 -25.22 -8.82
N LEU A 14 -15.69 -26.16 -8.13
CA LEU A 14 -14.40 -25.94 -7.51
C LEU A 14 -13.32 -25.61 -8.57
N ALA A 15 -13.30 -26.34 -9.69
CA ALA A 15 -12.39 -26.08 -10.78
C ALA A 15 -12.60 -24.68 -11.39
N ALA A 16 -13.87 -24.28 -11.60
CA ALA A 16 -14.22 -22.95 -12.08
C ALA A 16 -13.74 -21.85 -11.12
N LEU A 17 -13.95 -22.02 -9.81
CA LEU A 17 -13.50 -21.07 -8.80
C LEU A 17 -11.97 -20.91 -8.80
N VAL A 18 -11.25 -22.04 -8.83
CA VAL A 18 -9.78 -22.03 -8.89
C VAL A 18 -9.29 -21.34 -10.16
N ALA A 19 -9.90 -21.61 -11.31
CA ALA A 19 -9.55 -20.97 -12.57
C ALA A 19 -9.72 -19.44 -12.51
N VAL A 20 -10.82 -18.95 -11.94
CA VAL A 20 -11.06 -17.50 -11.77
C VAL A 20 -10.04 -16.87 -10.83
N VAL A 21 -9.76 -17.51 -9.68
CA VAL A 21 -8.76 -17.02 -8.72
C VAL A 21 -7.37 -16.96 -9.35
N ALA A 22 -6.97 -18.02 -10.08
CA ALA A 22 -5.70 -18.07 -10.79
C ALA A 22 -5.60 -16.97 -11.85
N ALA A 23 -6.66 -16.77 -12.66
CA ALA A 23 -6.71 -15.73 -13.67
C ALA A 23 -6.60 -14.31 -13.07
N ARG A 24 -7.31 -14.03 -11.96
CA ARG A 24 -7.18 -12.73 -11.26
C ARG A 24 -5.78 -12.51 -10.70
N ASN A 25 -5.16 -13.55 -10.14
CA ASN A 25 -3.80 -13.46 -9.62
C ASN A 25 -2.77 -13.22 -10.73
N ALA A 26 -2.90 -13.90 -11.87
CA ALA A 26 -2.05 -13.68 -13.04
C ALA A 26 -2.20 -12.24 -13.59
N ALA A 27 -3.43 -11.74 -13.69
CA ALA A 27 -3.69 -10.36 -14.10
C ALA A 27 -3.07 -9.34 -13.13
N ALA A 28 -3.18 -9.56 -11.81
CA ALA A 28 -2.55 -8.72 -10.80
C ALA A 28 -1.01 -8.74 -10.88
N ALA A 29 -0.42 -9.91 -11.10
CA ALA A 29 1.02 -10.06 -11.28
C ALA A 29 1.53 -9.32 -12.53
N ASN A 30 0.81 -9.44 -13.65
CA ASN A 30 1.12 -8.70 -14.89
C ASN A 30 1.01 -7.19 -14.68
N ALA A 31 -0.02 -6.72 -13.97
CA ALA A 31 -0.16 -5.30 -13.64
C ALA A 31 1.00 -4.81 -12.74
N ALA A 32 1.46 -5.65 -11.80
CA ALA A 32 2.58 -5.33 -10.92
C ALA A 32 3.93 -5.29 -11.64
N ALA A 33 4.14 -6.10 -12.69
CA ALA A 33 5.42 -6.18 -13.41
C ALA A 33 5.85 -4.84 -14.05
N GLY A 34 4.90 -3.96 -14.38
CA GLY A 34 5.17 -2.62 -14.92
C GLY A 34 5.00 -1.48 -13.92
N ALA A 35 4.59 -1.78 -12.68
CA ALA A 35 4.28 -0.75 -11.69
C ALA A 35 5.56 -0.26 -11.00
N LYS A 36 5.67 1.07 -10.81
CA LYS A 36 6.67 1.62 -9.90
C LYS A 36 6.37 1.16 -8.47
N PRO A 37 7.39 0.90 -7.63
CA PRO A 37 7.17 0.61 -6.22
C PRO A 37 6.28 1.68 -5.59
N ALA A 38 5.24 1.26 -4.88
CA ALA A 38 4.42 2.20 -4.11
C ALA A 38 5.33 2.91 -3.08
N PRO A 39 5.16 4.22 -2.87
CA PRO A 39 5.89 4.91 -1.83
C PRO A 39 5.58 4.25 -0.49
N ARG A 40 6.62 4.11 0.35
CA ARG A 40 6.43 3.58 1.70
C ARG A 40 5.44 4.46 2.45
N SER A 41 4.51 3.85 3.18
CA SER A 41 3.61 4.60 4.05
C SER A 41 4.43 5.37 5.09
N GLU A 42 4.19 6.67 5.15
CA GLU A 42 4.74 7.58 6.16
C GLU A 42 3.96 7.51 7.48
N TRP A 43 2.86 6.75 7.53
CA TRP A 43 2.06 6.56 8.73
C TRP A 43 2.87 5.81 9.79
N GLY A 44 2.99 6.40 10.98
CA GLY A 44 3.78 5.83 12.08
C GLY A 44 5.31 5.93 11.88
N HIS A 45 5.80 6.67 10.87
CA HIS A 45 7.24 6.83 10.67
C HIS A 45 7.88 7.55 11.90
N PRO A 46 8.90 6.97 12.56
CA PRO A 46 9.44 7.53 13.81
C PRO A 46 9.92 8.99 13.71
N VAL A 47 10.45 9.40 12.56
CA VAL A 47 10.85 10.80 12.32
C VAL A 47 9.68 11.78 12.43
N ARG A 48 8.44 11.33 12.17
CA ARG A 48 7.22 12.13 12.34
C ARG A 48 6.65 12.09 13.76
N ALA A 49 7.14 11.20 14.63
CA ALA A 49 6.76 11.15 16.04
C ALA A 49 7.46 12.23 16.88
N HIS A 50 8.49 12.88 16.33
CA HIS A 50 9.25 13.92 17.00
C HIS A 50 9.16 15.25 16.24
N ARG A 51 9.12 16.36 16.97
CA ARG A 51 9.20 17.70 16.39
C ARG A 51 10.59 17.94 15.80
N THR A 52 10.65 18.42 14.57
CA THR A 52 11.91 18.83 13.95
C THR A 52 12.47 20.07 14.67
N PRO A 53 13.79 20.16 14.91
CA PRO A 53 14.40 21.36 15.48
C PRO A 53 14.14 22.61 14.62
N HIS A 54 14.03 23.76 15.28
CA HIS A 54 13.96 25.05 14.58
C HIS A 54 15.27 25.35 13.86
N ARG A 55 15.19 25.83 12.62
CA ARG A 55 16.35 26.30 11.86
C ARG A 55 16.71 27.71 12.31
N VAL A 56 17.93 27.91 12.80
CA VAL A 56 18.47 29.24 13.13
C VAL A 56 19.19 29.83 11.91
N GLY A 57 19.12 31.14 11.74
CA GLY A 57 19.85 31.83 10.68
C GLY A 57 19.65 33.34 10.71
N PRO A 58 20.51 34.11 10.01
CA PRO A 58 20.34 35.55 9.87
C PRO A 58 18.92 35.89 9.37
N ASP A 59 18.31 36.91 9.99
CA ASP A 59 16.96 37.40 9.68
C ASP A 59 15.81 36.38 9.80
N ALA A 60 16.02 35.23 10.46
CA ALA A 60 14.96 34.23 10.62
C ALA A 60 13.76 34.76 11.40
N TRP A 61 13.98 35.63 12.40
CA TRP A 61 12.93 36.29 13.17
C TRP A 61 12.13 37.32 12.34
N ARG A 62 12.80 38.11 11.51
CA ARG A 62 12.10 39.06 10.62
C ARG A 62 11.21 38.35 9.61
N ARG A 63 11.62 37.17 9.15
CA ARG A 63 10.90 36.34 8.18
C ARG A 63 9.87 35.38 8.80
N SER A 64 9.70 35.37 10.13
CA SER A 64 8.70 34.52 10.80
C SER A 64 7.32 35.16 10.89
N ALA A 65 7.18 36.44 10.55
CA ALA A 65 5.88 37.08 10.39
C ALA A 65 5.28 36.70 9.03
N TRP A 66 3.95 36.62 8.95
CA TRP A 66 3.24 36.44 7.69
C TRP A 66 3.40 37.71 6.82
N ALA A 67 3.51 37.52 5.51
CA ALA A 67 3.36 38.58 4.51
C ALA A 67 1.87 38.79 4.19
#